data_AF-A0A6N3JUH2-F1
#
_entry.id   AF-A0A6N3JUH2-F1
#
_cell.length_a   1.000
_cell.length_b   1.000
_cell.length_c   1.000
_cell.angle_alpha   90.00
_cell.angle_beta   90.00
_cell.angle_gamma   90.00
#
_symmetry.space_group_name_H-M   'P 1'
#
loop_
_entity.id
_entity.type
_entity.pdbx_description
1 polymer ?
#
loop_
_entity_poly.entity_id
_entity_poly.type
_entity_poly.pdbx_seq_one_letter_code
_entity_poly.pdbx_strand_id
1 'polypeptide(L)'
;MHEVWIDAILGSWGRDDFDDHVTFGCRVGPVAGSPGPAATLVNGGEVAGDSPIFGRKLSREEGLTHPRLAEFWQMVDLILERDALVRRHLVGT
;
A
#
# COMPACT_ATOMS: atom_id res chain seq x y z
N MET A 1 9.68 -15.50 -8.31
CA MET A 1 8.61 -14.65 -7.76
C MET A 1 9.13 -14.01 -6.48
N HIS A 2 9.18 -12.68 -6.46
CA HIS A 2 9.57 -11.90 -5.28
C HIS A 2 8.34 -11.29 -4.61
N GLU A 3 8.57 -10.67 -3.47
CA GLU A 3 7.56 -9.93 -2.73
C GLU A 3 7.82 -8.43 -2.85
N VAL A 4 6.73 -7.67 -2.77
CA VAL A 4 6.74 -6.21 -2.81
C VAL A 4 5.92 -5.71 -1.63
N TRP A 5 6.41 -4.67 -0.97
CA TRP A 5 5.64 -3.89 -0.02
C TRP A 5 5.33 -2.53 -0.64
N ILE A 6 4.07 -2.12 -0.55
CA ILE A 6 3.60 -0.84 -1.04
C ILE A 6 2.94 -0.12 0.12
N ASP A 7 3.53 0.99 0.53
CA ASP A 7 2.95 1.93 1.46
C ASP A 7 2.51 3.17 0.70
N ALA A 8 1.30 3.67 1.01
CA ALA A 8 0.78 4.86 0.38
C ALA A 8 0.11 5.76 1.40
N ILE A 9 0.44 7.05 1.27
CA ILE A 9 -0.14 8.13 2.04
C ILE A 9 -1.27 8.73 1.20
N LEU A 10 -2.47 8.61 1.72
CA LEU A 10 -3.68 9.09 1.11
C LEU A 10 -4.14 10.34 1.87
N GLY A 11 -4.31 11.46 1.18
CA GLY A 11 -4.69 12.74 1.80
C GLY A 11 -4.56 13.93 0.83
N SER A 12 -4.71 15.15 1.34
CA SER A 12 -4.61 16.38 0.55
C SER A 12 -3.16 16.84 0.41
N TRP A 13 -2.68 16.96 -0.83
CA TRP A 13 -1.32 17.39 -1.14
C TRP A 13 -1.24 18.85 -1.64
N GLY A 14 -0.04 19.43 -1.60
CA GLY A 14 0.25 20.78 -2.12
C GLY A 14 0.27 21.89 -1.05
N ARG A 15 0.16 21.53 0.22
CA ARG A 15 0.28 22.38 1.41
C ARG A 15 1.08 21.66 2.48
N ASP A 16 1.60 22.42 3.45
CA ASP A 16 2.28 21.87 4.64
C ASP A 16 1.25 21.62 5.76
N ASP A 17 0.24 20.81 5.44
CA ASP A 17 -0.85 20.39 6.32
C ASP A 17 -1.21 18.94 5.95
N PHE A 18 -1.08 18.05 6.93
CA PHE A 18 -1.16 16.61 6.78
C PHE A 18 -2.23 15.99 7.69
N ASP A 19 -3.14 16.79 8.24
CA ASP A 19 -4.13 16.33 9.22
C ASP A 19 -5.11 15.30 8.65
N ASP A 20 -5.34 15.30 7.33
CA ASP A 20 -6.18 14.33 6.62
C ASP A 20 -5.38 13.15 6.03
N HIS A 21 -4.08 13.09 6.28
CA HIS A 21 -3.24 12.00 5.80
C HIS A 21 -3.50 10.71 6.58
N VAL A 22 -3.65 9.62 5.83
CA VAL A 22 -3.66 8.25 6.36
C VAL A 22 -2.69 7.40 5.56
N THR A 23 -1.90 6.57 6.25
CA THR A 23 -0.95 5.66 5.61
C THR A 23 -1.49 4.24 5.64
N PHE A 24 -1.67 3.66 4.46
CA PHE A 24 -1.96 2.25 4.26
C PHE A 24 -0.68 1.51 3.87
N GLY A 25 -0.64 0.20 4.15
CA GLY A 25 0.42 -0.69 3.69
C GLY A 25 -0.16 -2.00 3.16
N CYS A 26 0.48 -2.56 2.13
CA CYS A 26 0.19 -3.91 1.67
C CYS A 26 1.46 -4.68 1.31
N ARG A 27 1.39 -6.01 1.43
CA ARG A 27 2.33 -6.95 0.84
C ARG A 27 1.70 -7.57 -0.41
N VAL A 28 2.44 -7.60 -1.50
CA VAL A 28 2.11 -8.31 -2.74
C VAL A 28 3.08 -9.47 -2.92
N GLY A 29 2.55 -10.68 -3.07
CA GLY A 29 3.37 -11.88 -3.20
C GLY A 29 2.54 -13.17 -3.24
N PRO A 30 3.19 -14.35 -3.15
CA PRO A 30 2.50 -15.63 -3.12
C PRO A 30 1.53 -15.71 -1.94
N VAL A 31 0.29 -16.14 -2.21
CA VAL A 31 -0.73 -16.44 -1.21
C VAL A 31 -1.21 -17.88 -1.40
N ALA A 32 -1.26 -18.64 -0.31
CA ALA A 32 -1.69 -20.04 -0.34
C ALA A 32 -3.11 -20.16 -0.93
N GLY A 33 -3.28 -21.04 -1.90
CA GLY A 33 -4.57 -21.24 -2.59
C GLY A 33 -4.88 -20.22 -3.69
N SER A 34 -4.01 -19.24 -3.95
CA SER A 34 -4.14 -18.32 -5.08
C SER A 34 -3.34 -18.82 -6.31
N PRO A 35 -3.87 -18.73 -7.53
CA PRO A 35 -3.14 -19.10 -8.75
C PRO A 35 -2.04 -18.10 -9.13
N GLY A 36 -2.00 -16.94 -8.48
CA GLY A 36 -1.01 -15.87 -8.73
C GLY A 36 -0.74 -15.05 -7.47
N PRO A 37 0.16 -14.04 -7.56
CA PRO A 37 0.43 -13.16 -6.43
C PRO A 37 -0.83 -12.34 -6.11
N ALA A 38 -1.03 -12.05 -4.83
CA ALA A 38 -2.14 -11.23 -4.36
C ALA A 38 -1.65 -10.17 -3.39
N ALA A 39 -2.34 -9.02 -3.36
CA ALA A 39 -2.11 -7.96 -2.39
C ALA A 39 -2.88 -8.25 -1.10
N THR A 40 -2.22 -8.06 0.04
CA THR A 40 -2.80 -8.24 1.38
C THR A 40 -2.40 -7.08 2.27
N LEU A 41 -3.38 -6.50 2.99
CA LEU A 41 -3.11 -5.41 3.93
C LEU A 41 -2.13 -5.85 5.03
N VAL A 42 -1.26 -4.91 5.39
CA VAL A 42 -0.36 -4.94 6.55
C VAL A 42 -0.42 -3.58 7.24
N ASN A 43 0.37 -3.39 8.30
CA ASN A 43 0.49 -2.08 8.93
C ASN A 43 1.15 -1.08 7.95
N GLY A 44 0.56 0.11 7.84
CA GLY A 44 1.08 1.16 6.97
C GLY A 44 2.33 1.82 7.54
N GLY A 45 3.39 1.90 6.72
CA GLY A 45 4.63 2.59 7.09
C GLY A 45 5.37 1.97 8.26
N GLU A 46 5.22 0.66 8.48
CA GLU A 46 5.81 -0.09 9.62
C GLU A 46 7.33 0.11 9.76
N VAL A 47 8.05 0.16 8.63
CA VAL A 47 9.51 0.33 8.61
C VAL A 47 9.95 1.80 8.59
N ALA A 48 9.02 2.73 8.36
CA ALA A 48 9.30 4.15 8.32
C ALA A 48 9.19 4.73 9.73
N GLY A 49 10.12 5.61 10.10
CA GLY A 49 9.98 6.43 11.31
C GLY A 49 8.72 7.32 11.23
N ASP A 50 8.27 7.80 12.38
CA ASP A 50 7.13 8.71 12.42
C ASP A 50 7.52 10.11 11.91
N SER A 51 6.60 10.71 11.16
CA SER A 51 6.72 12.04 10.57
C SER A 51 5.32 12.55 10.26
N PRO A 52 5.05 13.88 10.40
CA PRO A 52 3.73 14.45 10.12
C PRO A 52 3.17 14.08 8.74
N ILE A 53 4.02 13.94 7.72
CA ILE A 53 3.60 13.57 6.37
C ILE A 53 2.86 12.22 6.31
N PHE A 54 3.15 11.28 7.22
CA PHE A 54 2.47 9.99 7.24
C PHE A 54 1.05 10.07 7.83
N GLY A 55 0.71 11.18 8.49
CA GLY A 55 -0.53 11.33 9.24
C GLY A 55 -0.77 10.13 10.15
N ARG A 56 -1.95 9.52 10.03
CA ARG A 56 -2.27 8.29 10.77
C ARG A 56 -1.85 7.05 10.01
N LYS A 57 -0.82 6.36 10.49
CA LYS A 57 -0.44 5.00 10.06
C LYS A 57 -1.49 4.00 10.53
N LEU A 58 -2.16 3.32 9.61
CA LEU A 58 -3.21 2.38 9.91
C LEU A 58 -2.62 1.00 10.23
N SER A 59 -3.15 0.34 11.25
CA SER A 59 -3.05 -1.11 11.38
C SER A 59 -3.79 -1.81 10.24
N ARG A 60 -3.49 -3.10 10.03
CA ARG A 60 -4.23 -3.93 9.08
C ARG A 60 -5.75 -3.91 9.34
N GLU A 61 -6.16 -4.03 10.61
CA GLU A 61 -7.56 -4.11 11.02
C GLU A 61 -8.30 -2.79 10.78
N GLU A 62 -7.66 -1.66 11.09
CA GLU A 62 -8.20 -0.34 10.75
C GLU A 62 -8.30 -0.15 9.24
N GLY A 63 -7.27 -0.56 8.48
CA GLY A 63 -7.27 -0.50 7.03
C GLY A 63 -8.44 -1.27 6.40
N LEU A 64 -8.74 -2.47 6.91
CA LEU A 64 -9.85 -3.32 6.42
C LEU A 64 -11.23 -2.66 6.56
N THR A 65 -11.39 -1.74 7.51
CA THR A 65 -12.65 -1.05 7.79
C THR A 65 -12.65 0.41 7.33
N HIS A 66 -11.54 0.89 6.77
CA HIS A 66 -11.38 2.29 6.42
C HIS A 66 -12.19 2.68 5.17
N PRO A 67 -12.91 3.82 5.16
CA PRO A 67 -13.72 4.25 4.02
C PRO A 67 -12.96 4.41 2.70
N ARG A 68 -11.66 4.71 2.77
CA ARG A 68 -10.76 4.88 1.61
C ARG A 68 -10.07 3.60 1.14
N LEU A 69 -10.42 2.44 1.69
CA LEU A 69 -9.79 1.17 1.30
C LEU A 69 -9.90 0.89 -0.22
N ALA A 70 -11.05 1.21 -0.83
CA ALA A 70 -11.25 1.03 -2.26
C ALA A 70 -10.28 1.88 -3.11
N GLU A 71 -10.01 3.12 -2.68
CA GLU A 71 -9.08 4.01 -3.36
C GLU A 71 -7.63 3.52 -3.22
N PHE A 72 -7.26 3.03 -2.03
CA PHE A 72 -5.97 2.39 -1.82
C PHE A 72 -5.77 1.21 -2.78
N TRP A 73 -6.78 0.33 -2.93
CA TRP A 73 -6.68 -0.78 -3.87
C TRP A 73 -6.58 -0.35 -5.33
N GLN A 74 -7.34 0.67 -5.75
CA GLN A 74 -7.22 1.21 -7.12
C GLN A 74 -5.80 1.71 -7.42
N MET A 75 -5.14 2.34 -6.44
CA MET A 75 -3.76 2.79 -6.58
C MET A 75 -2.78 1.61 -6.63
N VAL A 76 -2.95 0.58 -5.79
CA VAL A 76 -2.14 -0.65 -5.84
C VAL A 76 -2.30 -1.34 -7.19
N ASP A 77 -3.53 -1.49 -7.68
CA ASP A 77 -3.81 -2.08 -9.00
C ASP A 77 -3.11 -1.29 -10.11
N LEU A 78 -3.21 0.04 -10.08
CA LEU A 78 -2.54 0.90 -11.05
C LEU A 78 -1.02 0.67 -11.07
N ILE A 79 -0.38 0.60 -9.90
CA ILE A 79 1.07 0.32 -9.79
C ILE A 79 1.37 -1.06 -10.37
N LEU A 80 0.65 -2.10 -9.94
CA LEU A 80 0.88 -3.47 -10.39
C LEU A 80 0.61 -3.67 -11.88
N GLU A 81 -0.25 -2.87 -12.50
CA GLU A 81 -0.55 -2.94 -13.93
C GLU A 81 0.41 -2.11 -14.79
N ARG A 82 0.79 -0.92 -14.31
CA ARG A 82 1.45 0.10 -15.15
C ARG A 82 2.92 0.29 -14.85
N ASP A 83 3.37 -0.02 -13.64
CA ASP A 83 4.77 0.12 -13.27
C ASP A 83 5.59 -1.10 -13.74
N ALA A 84 6.37 -0.90 -14.80
CA ALA A 84 7.19 -1.96 -15.39
C ALA A 84 8.33 -2.45 -14.47
N LEU A 85 8.78 -1.63 -13.51
CA LEU A 85 9.80 -2.02 -12.54
C LEU A 85 9.20 -2.97 -11.51
N VAL A 86 8.07 -2.57 -10.89
CA VAL A 86 7.37 -3.37 -9.88
C VAL A 86 6.93 -4.71 -10.48
N ARG A 87 6.34 -4.68 -11.68
CA ARG A 87 5.91 -5.91 -12.38
C ARG A 87 7.04 -6.89 -12.58
N ARG A 88 8.15 -6.42 -13.15
CA ARG A 88 9.33 -7.25 -13.44
C ARG A 88 9.95 -7.82 -12.16
N HIS A 89 9.99 -7.04 -11.08
CA HIS A 89 10.47 -7.53 -9.79
C HIS A 89 9.56 -8.65 -9.24
N LEU A 90 8.24 -8.47 -9.30
CA LEU A 90 7.28 -9.43 -8.76
C LEU A 90 7.34 -10.79 -9.48
N VAL A 91 7.31 -10.79 -10.82
CA VAL A 91 7.29 -12.04 -11.59
C VAL A 91 8.66 -12.71 -11.67
N GLY A 92 9.76 -11.94 -11.62
CA GLY A 92 11.08 -12.41 -12.04
C GLY A 92 11.10 -12.61 -13.57
N THR A 93 12.17 -12.15 -14.23
CA THR A 93 12.34 -12.16 -15.69
C THR A 93 11.88 -13.44 -16.39
#